data_AF-A0A1F3Y889-F1
#
_entry.id   AF-A0A1F3Y889-F1
#
_cell.length_a   1.000
_cell.length_b   1.000
_cell.length_c   1.000
_cell.angle_alpha   90.00
_cell.angle_beta   90.00
_cell.angle_gamma   90.00
#
_symmetry.space_group_name_H-M   'P 1'
#
loop_
_entity.id
_entity.type
_entity.pdbx_description
1 polymer ?
#
loop_
_entity_poly.entity_id
_entity_poly.type
_entity_poly.pdbx_seq_one_letter_code
_entity_poly.pdbx_strand_id
1 'polypeptide(L)'
;MKGKDPRGYRKKGLLFSDIEFSSKGERMFVKQQVERLAEKIAEMRKARGISQEKLAELASVSISTVKFIEQHQRTPSLAVLLKIIYALDRNAVIWK
;
A
#
# COMPACT_ATOMS: atom_id res chain seq x y z
N MET A 1 -17.44 5.99 28.56
CA MET A 1 -17.12 7.12 27.66
C MET A 1 -15.78 6.87 26.97
N LYS A 2 -15.76 6.77 25.65
CA LYS A 2 -14.57 6.98 24.81
C LYS A 2 -14.99 7.97 23.72
N GLY A 3 -14.75 9.25 23.99
CA GLY A 3 -15.10 10.33 23.07
C GLY A 3 -13.95 10.63 22.10
N LYS A 4 -14.35 11.22 20.95
CA LYS A 4 -13.57 11.90 19.90
C LYS A 4 -12.96 10.95 18.86
N ASP A 5 -13.36 10.89 17.59
CA ASP A 5 -14.02 11.76 16.58
C ASP A 5 -15.40 11.18 16.13
N PRO A 6 -16.45 11.96 15.75
CA PRO A 6 -17.69 11.44 15.14
C PRO A 6 -17.49 10.59 13.88
N ARG A 7 -16.32 10.68 13.21
CA ARG A 7 -15.89 9.86 12.07
C ARG A 7 -14.88 8.76 12.44
N GLY A 8 -14.53 8.65 13.72
CA GLY A 8 -14.11 7.43 14.42
C GLY A 8 -13.12 6.48 13.74
N TYR A 9 -12.18 6.97 12.93
CA TYR A 9 -11.29 6.07 12.19
C TYR A 9 -10.24 5.44 13.10
N ARG A 10 -10.62 4.29 13.66
CA ARG A 10 -9.73 3.24 14.16
C ARG A 10 -9.94 1.99 13.30
N LYS A 11 -9.69 2.09 11.99
CA LYS A 11 -9.86 0.95 11.06
C LYS A 11 -8.63 0.05 11.05
N LYS A 12 -8.84 -1.15 11.57
CA LYS A 12 -7.93 -2.30 11.51
C LYS A 12 -8.08 -2.91 10.11
N GLY A 13 -7.14 -2.61 9.20
CA GLY A 13 -7.01 -3.28 7.90
C GLY A 13 -8.07 -2.92 6.86
N LEU A 14 -7.60 -2.46 5.69
CA LEU A 14 -8.37 -2.10 4.48
C LEU A 14 -9.36 -0.93 4.66
N LEU A 15 -8.87 0.26 4.30
CA LEU A 15 -9.59 1.53 4.34
C LEU A 15 -9.96 1.95 2.92
N PHE A 16 -10.80 1.17 2.26
CA PHE A 16 -11.74 1.81 1.36
C PHE A 16 -12.98 2.08 2.20
N SER A 17 -13.49 3.30 2.18
CA SER A 17 -14.84 3.52 2.68
C SER A 17 -15.78 2.65 1.82
N ASP A 18 -16.80 2.02 2.41
CA ASP A 18 -17.79 1.27 1.62
C ASP A 18 -18.45 2.15 0.52
N ILE A 19 -18.29 3.48 0.65
CA ILE A 19 -18.82 4.56 -0.17
C ILE A 19 -18.11 4.70 -1.52
N GLU A 20 -16.89 4.15 -1.70
CA GLU A 20 -16.12 4.32 -2.94
C GLU A 20 -16.41 3.30 -4.04
N PHE A 21 -17.16 2.22 -3.76
CA PHE A 21 -17.36 1.14 -4.71
C PHE A 21 -18.84 0.89 -5.01
N SER A 22 -19.15 0.76 -6.30
CA SER A 22 -20.49 0.47 -6.82
C SER A 22 -20.95 -0.96 -6.55
N SER A 23 -20.00 -1.89 -6.31
CA SER A 23 -20.33 -3.29 -6.05
C SER A 23 -19.28 -4.01 -5.19
N LYS A 24 -19.68 -5.17 -4.62
CA LYS A 24 -18.75 -6.10 -3.97
C LYS A 24 -17.67 -6.61 -4.92
N GLY A 25 -18.03 -6.84 -6.19
CA GLY A 25 -17.09 -7.30 -7.23
C GLY A 25 -15.98 -6.29 -7.50
N GLU A 26 -16.34 -5.02 -7.67
CA GLU A 26 -15.40 -3.91 -7.85
C GLU A 26 -14.44 -3.78 -6.67
N ARG A 27 -14.98 -3.83 -5.45
CA ARG A 27 -14.16 -3.80 -4.23
C ARG A 27 -13.14 -4.94 -4.19
N MET A 28 -13.58 -6.16 -4.52
CA MET A 28 -12.71 -7.33 -4.53
C MET A 28 -11.63 -7.22 -5.60
N PHE A 29 -11.98 -6.70 -6.78
CA PHE A 29 -11.02 -6.41 -7.85
C PHE A 29 -9.94 -5.43 -7.37
N VAL A 30 -10.34 -4.26 -6.85
CA VAL A 30 -9.39 -3.23 -6.39
C VAL A 30 -8.50 -3.77 -5.27
N LYS A 31 -9.08 -4.47 -4.30
CA LYS A 31 -8.31 -5.12 -3.23
C LYS A 31 -7.24 -6.06 -3.81
N GLN A 32 -7.63 -6.94 -4.73
CA GLN A 32 -6.70 -7.89 -5.36
C GLN A 32 -5.59 -7.17 -6.14
N GLN A 33 -5.89 -6.07 -6.85
CA GLN A 33 -4.87 -5.29 -7.54
C GLN A 33 -3.87 -4.64 -6.57
N VAL A 34 -4.34 -4.10 -5.45
CA VAL A 34 -3.46 -3.52 -4.41
C VAL A 34 -2.58 -4.60 -3.79
N GLU A 35 -3.11 -5.79 -3.52
CA GLU A 35 -2.34 -6.91 -2.95
C GLU A 35 -1.24 -7.39 -3.90
N ARG A 36 -1.56 -7.55 -5.20
CA ARG A 36 -0.58 -7.89 -6.24
C ARG A 36 0.52 -6.83 -6.36
N LEU A 37 0.17 -5.56 -6.24
CA LEU A 37 1.15 -4.47 -6.30
C LEU A 37 2.09 -4.50 -5.10
N ALA A 38 1.57 -4.77 -3.91
CA ALA A 38 2.38 -4.91 -2.70
C ALA A 38 3.37 -6.08 -2.80
N GLU A 39 2.92 -7.21 -3.35
CA GLU A 39 3.80 -8.36 -3.64
C GLU A 39 4.90 -7.96 -4.61
N LYS A 40 4.54 -7.25 -5.69
CA LYS A 40 5.53 -6.81 -6.69
C LYS A 40 6.58 -5.86 -6.11
N ILE A 41 6.16 -4.93 -5.25
CA ILE A 41 7.06 -4.04 -4.51
C ILE A 41 8.05 -4.87 -3.67
N ALA A 42 7.57 -5.88 -2.94
CA ALA A 42 8.43 -6.74 -2.14
C ALA A 42 9.42 -7.54 -2.99
N GLU A 43 8.98 -8.09 -4.13
CA GLU A 43 9.84 -8.78 -5.09
C GLU A 43 10.94 -7.88 -5.63
N MET A 44 10.59 -6.70 -6.15
CA MET A 44 11.52 -5.73 -6.71
C MET A 44 12.55 -5.28 -5.66
N ARG A 45 12.10 -5.03 -4.42
CA ARG A 45 12.99 -4.69 -3.31
C ARG A 45 13.98 -5.80 -3.03
N LYS A 46 13.51 -7.05 -2.93
CA LYS A 46 14.36 -8.22 -2.67
C LYS A 46 15.34 -8.47 -3.82
N ALA A 47 14.90 -8.33 -5.07
CA ALA A 47 15.76 -8.46 -6.24
C ALA A 47 16.89 -7.42 -6.27
N ARG A 48 16.67 -6.24 -5.69
CA ARG A 48 17.71 -5.21 -5.48
C ARG A 48 18.60 -5.44 -4.27
N GLY A 49 18.31 -6.43 -3.42
CA GLY A 49 19.10 -6.72 -2.21
C GLY A 49 19.02 -5.65 -1.13
N ILE A 50 18.01 -4.78 -1.13
CA ILE A 50 17.87 -3.69 -0.15
C ILE A 50 16.88 -4.03 0.97
N SER A 51 17.10 -3.49 2.17
CA SER A 51 16.20 -3.67 3.32
C SER A 51 14.92 -2.83 3.19
N GLN A 52 13.92 -3.11 4.05
CA GLN A 52 12.70 -2.29 4.12
C GLN A 52 13.02 -0.85 4.57
N GLU A 53 14.00 -0.70 5.46
CA GLU A 53 14.49 0.60 5.93
C GLU A 53 15.12 1.39 4.79
N LYS A 54 15.95 0.75 3.97
CA LYS A 54 16.57 1.43 2.83
C LYS A 54 15.53 1.85 1.80
N LEU A 55 14.52 1.03 1.53
CA LEU A 55 13.43 1.42 0.65
C LEU A 55 12.63 2.62 1.21
N ALA A 56 12.36 2.61 2.52
CA ALA A 56 11.63 3.70 3.17
C ALA A 56 12.38 5.03 3.06
N GLU A 57 13.70 5.01 3.24
CA GLU A 57 14.59 6.16 3.04
C GLU A 57 14.51 6.67 1.59
N LEU A 58 14.71 5.79 0.60
CA LEU A 58 14.69 6.13 -0.83
C LEU A 58 13.34 6.72 -1.28
N ALA A 59 12.23 6.18 -0.76
CA ALA A 59 10.88 6.65 -1.08
C ALA A 59 10.41 7.82 -0.21
N SER A 60 11.22 8.26 0.76
CA SER A 60 10.85 9.28 1.77
C SER A 60 9.49 8.96 2.41
N VAL A 61 9.39 7.77 3.01
CA VAL A 61 8.23 7.28 3.76
C VAL A 61 8.69 6.62 5.07
N SER A 62 7.77 6.30 5.98
CA SER A 62 8.13 5.57 7.19
C SER A 62 8.43 4.10 6.91
N ILE A 63 9.32 3.48 7.69
CA ILE A 63 9.61 2.03 7.62
C ILE A 63 8.32 1.22 7.83
N SER A 64 7.49 1.65 8.78
CA SER A 64 6.16 1.07 9.04
C SER A 64 5.27 1.09 7.81
N THR A 65 5.35 2.12 6.96
CA THR A 65 4.60 2.21 5.71
C THR A 65 5.02 1.07 4.77
N VAL A 66 6.32 0.88 4.55
CA VAL A 66 6.82 -0.22 3.69
C VAL A 66 6.39 -1.57 4.26
N LYS A 67 6.58 -1.78 5.57
CA LYS A 67 6.17 -3.02 6.25
C LYS A 67 4.67 -3.31 6.09
N PHE A 68 3.80 -2.31 6.28
CA PHE A 68 2.36 -2.51 6.17
C PHE A 68 1.90 -2.79 4.76
N ILE A 69 2.58 -2.23 3.76
CA ILE A 69 2.33 -2.52 2.34
C ILE A 69 2.68 -3.98 2.06
N GLU A 70 3.92 -4.40 2.34
CA GLU A 70 4.38 -5.76 2.05
C GLU A 70 3.65 -6.85 2.83
N GLN A 71 2.98 -6.50 3.94
CA GLN A 71 2.19 -7.42 4.77
C GLN A 71 0.67 -7.30 4.54
N HIS A 72 0.23 -6.51 3.54
CA HIS A 72 -1.19 -6.28 3.23
C HIS A 72 -2.03 -5.76 4.41
N GLN A 73 -1.38 -5.13 5.39
CA GLN A 73 -2.04 -4.71 6.64
C GLN A 73 -2.78 -3.39 6.48
N ARG A 74 -2.40 -2.54 5.52
CA ARG A 74 -3.04 -1.26 5.24
C ARG A 74 -3.09 -1.02 3.74
N THR A 75 -4.12 -0.29 3.31
CA THR A 75 -4.18 0.26 1.97
C THR A 75 -3.39 1.58 1.96
N PRO A 76 -2.18 1.63 1.38
CA PRO A 76 -1.52 2.91 1.13
C PRO A 76 -2.32 3.74 0.11
N SER A 77 -2.14 5.06 0.11
CA SER A 77 -2.66 5.88 -0.98
C SER A 77 -1.94 5.53 -2.29
N LEU A 78 -2.60 5.78 -3.42
CA LEU A 78 -2.00 5.62 -4.74
C LEU A 78 -0.68 6.41 -4.86
N ALA A 79 -0.65 7.64 -4.33
CA ALA A 79 0.56 8.46 -4.31
C ALA A 79 1.73 7.77 -3.56
N VAL A 80 1.47 7.14 -2.41
CA VAL A 80 2.50 6.42 -1.65
C VAL A 80 3.00 5.19 -2.42
N LEU A 81 2.09 4.43 -3.04
CA LEU A 81 2.47 3.30 -3.88
C LEU A 81 3.37 3.72 -5.04
N LEU A 82 2.98 4.76 -5.77
CA LEU A 82 3.74 5.27 -6.91
C LEU A 82 5.11 5.82 -6.49
N LYS A 83 5.22 6.49 -5.33
CA LYS A 83 6.52 6.93 -4.79
C LYS A 83 7.46 5.75 -4.53
N ILE A 84 6.94 4.67 -3.94
CA ILE A 84 7.72 3.47 -3.64
C ILE A 84 8.15 2.77 -4.92
N ILE A 85 7.24 2.62 -5.88
CA ILE A 85 7.55 2.04 -7.19
C ILE A 85 8.61 2.87 -7.90
N TYR A 86 8.48 4.19 -7.92
CA TYR A 86 9.47 5.08 -8.53
C TYR A 86 10.86 4.93 -7.90
N ALA A 87 10.94 4.82 -6.57
CA ALA A 87 12.20 4.55 -5.87
C ALA A 87 12.80 3.17 -6.23
N LEU A 88 11.93 2.18 -6.48
CA LEU A 88 12.31 0.82 -6.84
C LEU A 88 12.57 0.59 -8.32
N ASP A 89 12.04 1.40 -9.23
CA ASP A 89 12.35 1.44 -10.65
C ASP A 89 11.50 2.54 -11.30
N ARG A 90 12.15 3.57 -11.84
CA ARG A 90 11.49 4.67 -12.54
C ARG A 90 10.77 4.25 -13.82
N ASN A 91 11.14 3.09 -14.38
CA ASN A 91 10.58 2.53 -15.61
C ASN A 91 9.71 1.30 -15.33
N ALA A 92 9.30 1.07 -14.07
CA ALA A 92 8.56 -0.12 -13.69
C ALA A 92 7.31 -0.32 -14.55
N VAL A 93 7.23 -1.45 -15.24
CA VAL A 93 5.99 -1.90 -15.89
C VAL A 93 5.27 -2.82 -14.91
N ILE A 94 4.22 -2.28 -14.29
CA ILE A 94 3.47 -2.95 -13.22
C ILE A 94 2.46 -3.98 -13.78
N TRP A 95 1.84 -3.65 -14.91
CA TRP A 95 0.83 -4.47 -15.55
C TRP A 95 1.43 -5.12 -16.80
N LYS A 96 1.63 -6.44 -16.73
CA LYS A 96 1.95 -7.30 -17.86
C LYS A 96 1.03 -8.49 -17.85
#